data_AF-A0A067D4I1-F1
#
_entry.id   AF-A0A067D4I1-F1
#
_cell.length_a   1.000
_cell.length_b   1.000
_cell.length_c   1.000
_cell.angle_alpha   90.00
_cell.angle_beta   90.00
_cell.angle_gamma   90.00
#
_symmetry.space_group_name_H-M   'P 1'
#
loop_
_entity.id
_entity.type
_entity.pdbx_description
1 polymer ?
#
loop_
_entity_poly.entity_id
_entity_poly.type
_entity_poly.pdbx_seq_one_letter_code
_entity_poly.pdbx_strand_id
1 'polypeptide(L)'
;AARSSILKDCLDGKLLPISSTDGMTTMEVAEEGEVLKALVDFLYTGSLPREKLQKHVVGLFAAGDNYEIEYLREVCLHHMPASFQSSNAIDFLRIGYNYQLDELRDASLNFIVKNVEELVFSDKYEESASAFPHLCVLITRGCFMGANRRAYCRTT
;
A
#
# COMPACT_ATOMS: atom_id res chain seq x y z
N ALA A 1 13.82 -15.97 17.45
CA ALA A 1 14.36 -16.59 16.21
C ALA A 1 13.39 -17.55 15.49
N ALA A 2 12.07 -17.53 15.76
CA ALA A 2 11.13 -18.56 15.28
C ALA A 2 10.02 -18.07 14.33
N ARG A 3 10.14 -16.86 13.75
CA ARG A 3 9.03 -16.24 13.00
C ARG A 3 9.28 -15.91 11.53
N SER A 4 10.52 -15.92 11.05
CA SER A 4 10.84 -15.80 9.62
C SER A 4 12.22 -16.39 9.37
N SER A 5 12.30 -17.29 8.38
CA SER A 5 13.54 -17.92 7.90
C SER A 5 14.48 -16.89 7.29
N ILE A 6 13.94 -15.91 6.57
CA ILE A 6 14.68 -14.83 5.93
C ILE A 6 15.39 -13.96 6.97
N LEU A 7 14.71 -13.65 8.08
CA LEU A 7 15.29 -12.83 9.13
C LEU A 7 16.41 -13.54 9.88
N LYS A 8 16.36 -14.87 9.97
CA LYS A 8 17.45 -15.69 10.50
C LYS A 8 18.65 -15.64 9.55
N ASP A 9 18.43 -15.82 8.25
CA ASP A 9 19.50 -15.77 7.25
C ASP A 9 20.10 -14.35 7.09
N CYS A 10 19.31 -13.30 7.32
CA CYS A 10 19.77 -11.91 7.37
C CYS A 10 20.59 -11.60 8.63
N LEU A 11 20.17 -12.10 9.81
CA LEU A 11 20.96 -11.96 11.05
C LEU A 11 22.25 -12.79 11.01
N ASP A 12 22.22 -13.95 10.36
CA ASP A 12 23.38 -14.82 10.17
C ASP A 12 24.37 -14.26 9.11
N GLY A 13 24.11 -13.06 8.58
CA GLY A 13 25.03 -12.34 7.70
C GLY A 13 25.13 -12.92 6.29
N LYS A 14 24.16 -13.72 5.85
CA LYS A 14 24.15 -14.36 4.53
C LYS A 14 23.45 -13.55 3.44
N LEU A 15 22.64 -12.55 3.79
CA LEU A 15 22.09 -11.60 2.84
C LEU A 15 22.95 -10.33 2.80
N LEU A 16 23.50 -10.03 1.62
CA LEU A 16 24.01 -8.70 1.29
C LEU A 16 22.84 -7.71 1.25
N PRO A 17 23.07 -6.40 1.52
CA PRO A 17 22.02 -5.39 1.41
C PRO A 17 21.40 -5.49 0.02
N ILE A 18 20.10 -5.71 -0.02
CA ILE A 18 19.36 -6.05 -1.22
C ILE A 18 19.53 -4.90 -2.20
N SER A 19 20.42 -5.07 -3.18
CA SER A 19 20.55 -4.15 -4.29
C SER A 19 19.31 -4.32 -5.17
N SER A 20 18.47 -3.30 -5.17
CA SER A 20 17.57 -2.89 -6.26
C SER A 20 17.09 -4.01 -7.16
N THR A 21 16.00 -4.68 -6.77
CA THR A 21 15.16 -5.40 -7.73
C THR A 21 14.26 -4.39 -8.43
N ASP A 22 14.64 -4.11 -9.67
CA ASP A 22 13.86 -3.57 -10.78
C ASP A 22 12.34 -3.40 -10.50
N GLY A 23 11.90 -2.15 -10.31
CA GLY A 23 10.49 -1.74 -10.40
C GLY A 23 9.68 -1.59 -9.10
N MET A 24 10.19 -1.97 -7.92
CA MET A 24 9.44 -1.89 -6.66
C MET A 24 9.90 -0.72 -5.80
N THR A 25 9.13 0.37 -5.86
CA THR A 25 8.96 1.42 -4.84
C THR A 25 10.22 1.78 -4.04
N THR A 26 10.95 2.79 -4.50
CA THR A 26 11.82 3.58 -3.64
C THR A 26 10.95 4.26 -2.58
N MET A 27 10.78 3.63 -1.42
CA MET A 27 10.37 4.36 -0.24
C MET A 27 11.51 5.31 0.10
N GLU A 28 11.15 6.58 0.30
CA GLU A 28 12.11 7.61 0.65
C GLU A 28 12.87 7.17 1.91
N VAL A 29 14.21 7.18 1.80
CA VAL A 29 15.22 6.63 2.71
C VAL A 29 15.10 7.12 4.17
N ALA A 30 14.24 8.10 4.46
CA ALA A 30 13.94 8.56 5.81
C ALA A 30 12.84 7.72 6.52
N GLU A 31 11.87 7.17 5.80
CA GLU A 31 10.78 6.38 6.39
C GLU A 31 11.20 4.95 6.74
N GLU A 32 12.26 4.44 6.09
CA GLU A 32 12.78 3.09 6.30
C GLU A 32 13.19 2.84 7.77
N GLY A 33 13.72 3.86 8.46
CA GLY A 33 14.13 3.73 9.86
C GLY A 33 12.96 3.53 10.82
N GLU A 34 11.86 4.27 10.65
CA GLU A 34 10.67 4.12 11.49
C GLU A 34 9.89 2.85 11.16
N VAL A 35 9.79 2.51 9.86
CA VAL A 35 9.16 1.28 9.38
C VAL A 35 9.92 0.04 9.87
N LEU A 36 11.25 0.03 9.75
CA LEU A 36 12.09 -1.06 10.23
C LEU A 36 11.99 -1.22 11.74
N LYS A 37 11.97 -0.11 12.49
CA LYS A 37 11.78 -0.15 13.94
C LYS A 37 10.42 -0.71 14.30
N ALA A 38 9.36 -0.31 13.61
CA ALA A 38 8.02 -0.87 13.81
C ALA A 38 7.96 -2.37 13.46
N LEU A 39 8.64 -2.80 12.40
CA LEU A 39 8.76 -4.22 12.05
C LEU A 39 9.46 -5.02 13.15
N VAL A 40 10.60 -4.53 13.65
CA VAL A 40 11.34 -5.18 14.74
C VAL A 40 10.50 -5.21 16.01
N ASP A 41 9.86 -4.10 16.37
CA ASP A 41 8.92 -4.04 17.50
C ASP A 41 7.84 -5.13 17.35
N PHE A 42 7.23 -5.26 16.16
CA PHE A 42 6.22 -6.28 15.87
C PHE A 42 6.77 -7.71 15.97
N LEU A 43 7.98 -7.97 15.51
CA LEU A 43 8.61 -9.30 15.58
C LEU A 43 8.83 -9.73 17.03
N TYR A 44 9.26 -8.80 17.88
CA TYR A 44 9.55 -9.05 19.28
C TYR A 44 8.30 -9.10 20.16
N THR A 45 7.34 -8.20 19.95
CA THR A 45 6.12 -8.10 20.79
C THR A 45 4.93 -8.89 20.22
N GLY A 46 4.95 -9.22 18.93
CA GLY A 46 3.85 -9.89 18.23
C GLY A 46 2.64 -9.00 17.92
N SER A 47 2.70 -7.69 18.23
CA SER A 47 1.60 -6.75 18.02
C SER A 47 2.13 -5.35 17.80
N LEU A 48 1.49 -4.57 16.92
CA LEU A 48 1.84 -3.18 16.67
C LEU A 48 0.69 -2.25 17.09
N PRO A 49 0.97 -1.10 17.74
CA PRO A 49 -0.04 -0.08 17.97
C PRO A 49 -0.69 0.37 16.66
N ARG A 50 -2.03 0.48 16.66
CA ARG A 50 -2.80 0.88 15.47
C ARG A 50 -2.37 2.24 14.91
N GLU A 51 -1.97 3.18 15.76
CA GLU A 51 -1.52 4.51 15.35
C GLU A 51 -0.25 4.46 14.49
N LYS A 52 0.75 3.68 14.93
CA LYS A 52 1.99 3.46 14.17
C LYS A 52 1.71 2.74 12.86
N LEU A 53 0.79 1.77 12.92
CA LEU A 53 0.41 1.00 11.74
C LEU A 53 -0.24 1.92 10.70
N GLN A 54 -1.25 2.72 11.08
CA GLN A 54 -1.97 3.64 10.19
C GLN A 54 -1.07 4.66 9.52
N LYS A 55 -0.06 5.18 10.22
CA LYS A 55 0.89 6.16 9.66
C LYS A 55 1.79 5.54 8.59
N HIS A 56 2.17 4.27 8.74
CA HIS A 56 3.18 3.62 7.89
C HIS A 56 2.69 2.33 7.22
N VAL A 57 1.38 2.20 6.96
CA VAL A 57 0.78 0.94 6.47
C VAL A 57 1.43 0.46 5.17
N VAL A 58 1.71 1.38 4.24
CA VAL A 58 2.29 1.05 2.93
C VAL A 58 3.69 0.46 3.11
N GLY A 59 4.53 1.04 3.96
CA GLY A 59 5.89 0.59 4.19
C GLY A 59 5.96 -0.69 5.01
N LEU A 60 5.06 -0.83 5.98
CA LEU A 60 4.96 -2.03 6.80
C LEU A 60 4.46 -3.23 5.97
N PHE A 61 3.55 -3.00 5.02
CA PHE A 61 3.10 -4.01 4.08
C PHE A 61 4.24 -4.42 3.12
N ALA A 62 4.98 -3.47 2.56
CA ALA A 62 6.13 -3.76 1.70
C ALA A 62 7.23 -4.53 2.46
N ALA A 63 7.48 -4.18 3.72
CA ALA A 63 8.38 -4.94 4.59
C ALA A 63 7.83 -6.36 4.85
N GLY A 64 6.53 -6.49 5.13
CA GLY A 64 5.89 -7.79 5.30
C GLY A 64 6.05 -8.70 4.08
N ASP A 65 5.98 -8.13 2.88
CA ASP A 65 6.24 -8.83 1.62
C ASP A 65 7.72 -9.25 1.49
N ASN A 66 8.64 -8.29 1.67
CA ASN A 66 10.09 -8.54 1.56
C ASN A 66 10.62 -9.58 2.57
N TYR A 67 10.03 -9.66 3.76
CA TYR A 67 10.44 -10.62 4.80
C TYR A 67 9.53 -11.87 4.88
N GLU A 68 8.58 -12.00 3.95
CA GLU A 68 7.58 -13.07 3.85
C GLU A 68 6.82 -13.33 5.16
N ILE A 69 6.42 -12.26 5.86
CA ILE A 69 5.68 -12.33 7.11
C ILE A 69 4.17 -12.22 6.81
N GLU A 70 3.54 -13.34 6.48
CA GLU A 70 2.10 -13.41 6.14
C GLU A 70 1.21 -12.74 7.19
N TYR A 71 1.49 -12.97 8.48
CA TYR A 71 0.72 -12.38 9.57
C TYR A 71 0.76 -10.85 9.58
N LEU A 72 1.90 -10.24 9.22
CA LEU A 72 2.00 -8.78 9.12
C LEU A 72 1.19 -8.26 7.93
N ARG A 73 1.22 -8.99 6.81
CA ARG A 73 0.47 -8.68 5.60
C ARG A 73 -1.03 -8.65 5.91
N GLU A 74 -1.56 -9.68 6.56
CA GLU A 74 -2.98 -9.77 6.92
C GLU A 74 -3.41 -8.63 7.86
N VAL A 75 -2.61 -8.33 8.88
CA VAL A 75 -2.89 -7.22 9.80
C VAL A 75 -2.92 -5.89 9.05
N CYS A 76 -1.97 -5.66 8.14
CA CYS A 76 -1.95 -4.46 7.31
C CYS A 76 -3.20 -4.38 6.44
N LEU A 77 -3.59 -5.46 5.76
CA LEU A 77 -4.77 -5.49 4.91
C LEU A 77 -6.07 -5.21 5.66
N HIS A 78 -6.21 -5.74 6.87
CA HIS A 78 -7.37 -5.46 7.71
C HIS A 78 -7.45 -3.98 8.13
N HIS A 79 -6.30 -3.29 8.22
CA HIS A 79 -6.22 -1.90 8.67
C HIS A 79 -6.12 -0.87 7.55
N MET A 80 -5.72 -1.26 6.33
CA MET A 80 -5.64 -0.39 5.15
C MET A 80 -6.94 0.38 4.87
N PRO A 81 -8.14 -0.24 4.94
CA PRO A 81 -9.38 0.48 4.70
C PRO A 81 -9.66 1.61 5.70
N ALA A 82 -9.14 1.50 6.93
CA ALA A 82 -9.30 2.53 7.94
C ALA A 82 -8.29 3.69 7.80
N SER A 83 -7.20 3.49 7.04
CA SER A 83 -6.15 4.47 6.82
C SER A 83 -6.22 5.17 5.45
N PHE A 84 -7.34 5.08 4.74
CA PHE A 84 -7.49 5.77 3.46
C PHE A 84 -7.36 7.28 3.64
N GLN A 85 -6.32 7.84 3.02
CA GLN A 85 -6.06 9.27 2.91
C GLN A 85 -5.77 9.58 1.44
N SER A 86 -6.03 10.82 1.00
CA SER A 86 -5.74 11.27 -0.37
C SER A 86 -4.27 11.02 -0.74
N SER A 87 -3.35 11.30 0.18
CA SER A 87 -1.91 11.08 0.00
C SER A 87 -1.51 9.61 -0.20
N ASN A 88 -2.34 8.64 0.21
CA ASN A 88 -2.01 7.22 0.29
C ASN A 88 -2.88 6.37 -0.64
N ALA A 89 -3.95 6.96 -1.18
CA ALA A 89 -4.98 6.25 -1.94
C ALA A 89 -4.41 5.62 -3.22
N ILE A 90 -3.48 6.31 -3.88
CA ILE A 90 -2.84 5.84 -5.12
C ILE A 90 -1.91 4.65 -4.81
N ASP A 91 -1.17 4.71 -3.70
CA ASP A 91 -0.33 3.60 -3.24
C ASP A 91 -1.14 2.35 -2.89
N PHE A 92 -2.28 2.52 -2.20
CA PHE A 92 -3.18 1.39 -1.90
C PHE A 92 -3.81 0.80 -3.16
N LEU A 93 -4.16 1.63 -4.15
CA LEU A 93 -4.64 1.12 -5.43
C LEU A 93 -3.56 0.28 -6.13
N ARG A 94 -2.31 0.77 -6.12
CA ARG A 94 -1.16 0.05 -6.69
C ARG A 94 -0.94 -1.29 -6.00
N ILE A 95 -0.97 -1.31 -4.66
CA ILE A 95 -0.88 -2.55 -3.88
C ILE A 95 -2.05 -3.48 -4.23
N GLY A 96 -3.29 -2.99 -4.21
CA GLY A 96 -4.46 -3.79 -4.55
C GLY A 96 -4.37 -4.42 -5.95
N TYR A 97 -3.80 -3.69 -6.91
CA TYR A 97 -3.59 -4.20 -8.27
C TYR A 97 -2.45 -5.23 -8.35
N ASN A 98 -1.28 -4.92 -7.79
CA ASN A 98 -0.11 -5.80 -7.86
C ASN A 98 -0.33 -7.15 -7.16
N TYR A 99 -1.01 -7.14 -6.02
CA TYR A 99 -1.27 -8.33 -5.21
C TYR A 99 -2.61 -8.99 -5.49
N GLN A 100 -3.35 -8.52 -6.51
CA GLN A 100 -4.67 -9.03 -6.89
C GLN A 100 -5.67 -9.06 -5.72
N LEU A 101 -5.62 -8.03 -4.87
CA LEU A 101 -6.52 -7.88 -3.74
C LEU A 101 -7.73 -7.07 -4.17
N ASP A 102 -8.73 -7.77 -4.72
CA ASP A 102 -9.92 -7.16 -5.32
C ASP A 102 -10.65 -6.21 -4.35
N GLU A 103 -10.84 -6.60 -3.10
CA GLU A 103 -11.51 -5.78 -2.08
C GLU A 103 -10.79 -4.45 -1.82
N LEU A 104 -9.46 -4.52 -1.67
CA LEU A 104 -8.63 -3.33 -1.43
C LEU A 104 -8.59 -2.45 -2.68
N ARG A 105 -8.43 -3.06 -3.85
CA ARG A 105 -8.42 -2.35 -5.13
C ARG A 105 -9.72 -1.58 -5.33
N ASP A 106 -10.86 -2.24 -5.14
CA ASP A 106 -12.17 -1.66 -5.38
C ASP A 106 -12.50 -0.57 -4.34
N ALA A 107 -12.12 -0.78 -3.07
CA ALA A 107 -12.23 0.24 -2.03
C ALA A 107 -11.36 1.48 -2.35
N SER A 108 -10.11 1.27 -2.76
CA SER A 108 -9.18 2.35 -3.15
C SER A 108 -9.70 3.13 -4.34
N LEU A 109 -10.15 2.42 -5.38
CA LEU A 109 -10.70 3.02 -6.58
C LEU A 109 -11.96 3.84 -6.28
N ASN A 110 -12.85 3.33 -5.42
CA ASN A 110 -14.03 4.09 -5.00
C ASN A 110 -13.66 5.36 -4.21
N PHE A 111 -12.63 5.30 -3.36
CA PHE A 111 -12.13 6.47 -2.64
C PHE A 111 -11.52 7.51 -3.59
N ILE A 112 -10.73 7.06 -4.59
CA ILE A 112 -10.13 7.93 -5.60
C ILE A 112 -11.21 8.58 -6.46
N VAL A 113 -12.21 7.82 -6.93
CA VAL A 113 -13.31 8.36 -7.75
C VAL A 113 -14.13 9.41 -7.01
N LYS A 114 -14.26 9.29 -5.67
CA LYS A 114 -14.92 10.30 -4.83
C LYS A 114 -14.10 11.58 -4.68
N ASN A 115 -12.78 11.49 -4.63
CA ASN A 115 -11.86 12.61 -4.43
C ASN A 115 -11.02 12.92 -5.68
N VAL A 116 -11.55 12.59 -6.87
CA VAL A 116 -10.80 12.64 -8.13
C VAL A 116 -10.35 14.07 -8.46
N GLU A 117 -11.15 15.06 -8.10
CA GLU A 117 -10.89 16.47 -8.35
C GLU A 117 -9.65 16.97 -7.61
N GLU A 118 -9.30 16.40 -6.46
CA GLU A 118 -8.09 16.78 -5.72
C GLU A 118 -6.89 15.91 -6.13
N LEU A 119 -7.14 14.62 -6.38
CA LEU A 119 -6.10 13.64 -6.66
C LEU A 119 -5.47 13.79 -8.04
N VAL A 120 -6.26 14.09 -9.08
CA VAL A 120 -5.76 14.17 -10.46
C VAL A 120 -4.78 15.34 -10.66
N PHE A 121 -4.88 16.39 -9.85
CA PHE A 121 -3.94 17.52 -9.90
C PHE A 121 -2.77 17.39 -8.92
N SER A 122 -2.66 16.27 -8.20
CA SER A 122 -1.53 16.04 -7.30
C SER A 122 -0.31 15.52 -8.05
N ASP A 123 0.89 15.95 -7.65
CA ASP A 123 2.16 15.49 -8.22
C ASP A 123 2.30 13.96 -8.14
N LYS A 124 1.77 13.35 -7.08
CA LYS A 124 1.73 11.89 -6.89
C LYS A 124 0.96 11.16 -8.00
N TYR A 125 -0.08 11.78 -8.54
CA TYR A 125 -0.83 11.21 -9.66
C TYR A 125 -0.02 11.25 -10.95
N GLU A 126 0.73 12.34 -11.19
CA GLU A 126 1.60 12.47 -12.37
C GLU A 126 2.77 11.47 -12.34
N GLU A 127 3.40 11.29 -11.17
CA GLU A 127 4.42 10.25 -10.94
C GLU A 127 3.85 8.85 -11.19
N SER A 128 2.66 8.57 -10.63
CA SER A 128 2.00 7.28 -10.79
C SER A 128 1.54 7.03 -12.23
N ALA A 129 1.18 8.08 -12.98
CA ALA A 129 0.83 7.99 -14.38
C ALA A 129 2.04 7.61 -15.25
N SER A 130 3.21 8.12 -14.89
CA SER A 130 4.47 7.81 -15.57
C SER A 130 4.94 6.39 -15.25
N ALA A 131 4.84 5.96 -14.00
CA ALA A 131 5.29 4.63 -13.57
C ALA A 131 4.30 3.50 -13.94
N PHE A 132 2.99 3.76 -13.84
CA PHE A 132 1.95 2.74 -13.98
C PHE A 132 0.75 3.25 -14.81
N PRO A 133 0.90 3.37 -16.15
CA PRO A 133 -0.14 3.93 -17.02
C PRO A 133 -1.46 3.12 -16.99
N HIS A 134 -1.41 1.83 -16.67
CA HIS A 134 -2.60 0.99 -16.55
C HIS A 134 -3.49 1.39 -15.36
N LEU A 135 -2.92 1.92 -14.27
CA LEU A 135 -3.69 2.41 -13.12
C LEU A 135 -4.50 3.65 -13.51
N CYS A 136 -3.96 4.56 -14.32
CA CYS A 136 -4.69 5.71 -14.83
C CYS A 136 -5.89 5.32 -15.70
N VAL A 137 -5.74 4.26 -16.50
CA VAL A 137 -6.86 3.73 -17.30
C VAL A 137 -7.95 3.17 -16.37
N LEU A 138 -7.57 2.46 -15.31
CA LEU A 138 -8.52 1.95 -14.31
C LEU A 138 -9.25 3.07 -13.57
N ILE A 139 -8.53 4.10 -13.13
CA ILE A 139 -9.11 5.27 -12.46
C ILE A 139 -10.07 5.97 -13.42
N THR A 140 -9.64 6.25 -14.66
CA THR A 140 -10.47 6.89 -15.69
C THR A 140 -11.75 6.08 -15.94
N ARG A 141 -11.66 4.77 -16.16
CA ARG A 141 -12.82 3.87 -16.30
C ARG A 141 -13.71 3.91 -15.07
N GLY A 142 -13.12 3.90 -13.88
CA GLY A 142 -13.79 4.02 -12.59
C GLY A 142 -14.58 5.30 -12.46
N CYS A 143 -14.03 6.44 -12.89
CA CYS A 143 -14.71 7.73 -12.89
C CYS A 143 -15.95 7.71 -13.78
N PHE A 144 -15.85 7.14 -14.98
CA PHE A 144 -16.99 7.00 -15.91
C PHE A 144 -18.05 6.02 -15.36
N MET A 145 -17.64 4.88 -14.78
CA MET A 145 -18.58 3.91 -14.19
C MET A 145 -19.24 4.44 -12.89
N GLY A 146 -18.52 5.18 -12.07
CA GLY A 146 -19.01 5.82 -10.85
C GLY A 146 -19.94 7.00 -11.11
N ALA A 147 -19.74 7.74 -12.20
CA ALA A 147 -20.67 8.78 -12.67
C ALA A 147 -22.05 8.19 -13.03
N ASN A 148 -22.08 6.95 -13.54
CA ASN A 148 -23.32 6.27 -13.91
C ASN A 148 -24.17 5.84 -12.70
N ARG A 149 -23.54 5.58 -11.54
CA ARG A 149 -24.27 5.34 -10.27
C ARG A 149 -24.90 6.60 -9.69
N ARG A 150 -24.28 7.78 -9.90
CA ARG A 150 -24.87 9.08 -9.49
C ARG A 150 -26.06 9.49 -10.37
N ALA A 151 -26.07 9.08 -11.64
CA ALA A 151 -27.22 9.30 -12.53
C ALA A 151 -28.44 8.44 -12.13
N TYR A 152 -28.22 7.20 -11.67
CA TYR A 152 -29.31 6.28 -11.34
C TYR A 152 -30.04 6.63 -10.02
N CYS A 153 -29.34 7.20 -9.03
CA CYS A 153 -29.96 7.60 -7.75
C CYS A 153 -30.70 8.96 -7.78
N ARG A 154 -30.77 9.65 -8.93
CA ARG A 154 -31.55 10.90 -9.07
C ARG A 154 -32.94 10.70 -9.68
N THR A 155 -33.28 9.47 -10.08
CA THR A 155 -34.52 9.13 -10.81
C THR A 155 -35.53 8.30 -10.03
N THR A 156 -35.40 8.20 -8.71
CA THR A 156 -36.40 7.65 -7.77
C THR A 156 -36.59 8.61 -6.63
#